data_AF-E1ZEG6-F1
#
_entry.id   AF-E1ZEG6-F1
#
_cell.length_a   1.000
_cell.length_b   1.000
_cell.length_c   1.000
_cell.angle_alpha   90.00
_cell.angle_beta   90.00
_cell.angle_gamma   90.00
#
_symmetry.space_group_name_H-M   'P 1'
#
loop_
_entity.id
_entity.type
_entity.pdbx_description
1 polymer ?
#
loop_
_entity_poly.entity_id
_entity_poly.type
_entity_poly.pdbx_seq_one_letter_code
_entity_poly.pdbx_strand_id
1 'polypeptide(L)'
;YQLLYHEASLANLLEVLLYHRDACEAVSEEALVELCDWCSRSIHYLATEAHQHAEYKGEGAALACPAPLAELRERAWEVRFGGAQCALAILRYITDHAPKLSLSVLARIVSTNDTVMALLPLLDRPPWVRRGKGGAAERFVGGAWQAVEPRERHRLTQQDGQVWLLLHNLLADGAARSRMDMSEARCEALLRLKRHFNELLLDQV
;
A
#
# COMPACT_ATOMS: atom_id res chain seq x y z
N TYR A 1 17.98 11.80 -0.93
CA TYR A 1 17.66 11.39 0.45
C TYR A 1 16.85 12.45 1.19
N GLN A 2 17.37 13.67 1.40
CA GLN A 2 16.63 14.73 2.13
C GLN A 2 15.25 15.04 1.53
N LEU A 3 15.14 15.13 0.19
CA LEU A 3 13.83 15.30 -0.47
C LEU A 3 12.85 14.18 -0.11
N LEU A 4 13.26 12.91 -0.25
CA LEU A 4 12.44 11.75 0.10
C LEU A 4 12.05 11.76 1.58
N TYR A 5 12.95 12.20 2.45
CA TYR A 5 12.68 12.31 3.88
C TYR A 5 11.59 13.33 4.18
N HIS A 6 11.66 14.52 3.56
CA HIS A 6 10.62 15.52 3.70
C HIS A 6 9.29 15.07 3.09
N GLU A 7 9.33 14.41 1.93
CA GLU A 7 8.16 13.83 1.29
C GLU A 7 7.47 12.78 2.20
N ALA A 8 8.22 11.83 2.75
CA ALA A 8 7.68 10.84 3.68
C ALA A 8 7.17 11.47 4.99
N SER A 9 7.85 12.52 5.48
CA SER A 9 7.39 13.25 6.67
C SER A 9 6.06 13.97 6.42
N LEU A 10 5.90 14.59 5.25
CA LEU A 10 4.66 15.22 4.82
C LEU A 10 3.56 14.18 4.61
N ALA A 11 3.88 13.03 4.01
CA ALA A 11 2.95 11.93 3.85
C ALA A 11 2.44 11.41 5.21
N ASN A 12 3.34 11.20 6.18
CA ASN A 12 2.95 10.80 7.54
C ASN A 12 2.08 11.86 8.23
N LEU A 13 2.37 13.15 8.04
CA LEU A 13 1.51 14.23 8.55
C LEU A 13 0.12 14.21 7.88
N LEU A 14 0.07 14.05 6.56
CA LEU A 14 -1.16 13.95 5.80
C LEU A 14 -1.98 12.72 6.19
N GLU A 15 -1.35 11.58 6.43
CA GLU A 15 -2.01 10.37 6.95
C GLU A 15 -2.75 10.69 8.26
N VAL A 16 -2.08 11.33 9.21
CA VAL A 16 -2.70 11.71 10.49
C VAL A 16 -3.85 12.73 10.31
N LEU A 17 -3.67 13.72 9.43
CA LEU A 17 -4.71 14.74 9.19
C LEU A 17 -5.93 14.14 8.49
N LEU A 18 -5.72 13.37 7.43
CA LEU A 18 -6.77 12.80 6.58
C LEU A 18 -7.48 11.60 7.22
N TYR A 19 -6.98 11.08 8.35
CA TYR A 19 -7.72 10.12 9.16
C TYR A 19 -9.12 10.65 9.56
N HIS A 20 -9.24 11.98 9.75
CA HIS A 20 -10.51 12.61 10.06
C HIS A 20 -11.27 12.99 8.78
N ARG A 21 -12.52 12.54 8.71
CA ARG A 21 -13.44 12.83 7.59
C ARG A 21 -13.50 14.31 7.21
N ASP A 22 -13.59 15.20 8.20
CA ASP A 22 -13.71 16.64 7.97
C ASP A 22 -12.47 17.21 7.25
N ALA A 23 -11.29 16.62 7.49
CA ALA A 23 -10.08 17.02 6.78
C ALA A 23 -10.16 16.61 5.31
N CYS A 24 -10.60 15.38 4.99
CA CYS A 24 -10.81 14.93 3.61
C CYS A 24 -11.81 15.82 2.85
N GLU A 25 -12.90 16.23 3.51
CA GLU A 25 -13.91 17.13 2.90
C GLU A 25 -13.40 18.57 2.72
N ALA A 26 -12.39 19.00 3.50
CA ALA A 26 -11.83 20.35 3.43
C ALA A 26 -10.74 20.52 2.35
N VAL A 27 -10.13 19.44 1.87
CA VAL A 27 -9.12 19.51 0.80
C VAL A 27 -9.79 19.87 -0.53
N SER A 28 -9.15 20.76 -1.30
CA SER A 28 -9.64 21.08 -2.64
C SER A 28 -9.59 19.85 -3.56
N GLU A 29 -10.54 19.78 -4.49
CA GLU A 29 -10.64 18.67 -5.45
C GLU A 29 -9.34 18.51 -6.27
N GLU A 30 -8.73 19.62 -6.71
CA GLU A 30 -7.47 19.61 -7.46
C GLU A 30 -6.33 18.98 -6.66
N ALA A 31 -6.18 19.33 -5.38
CA ALA A 31 -5.15 18.77 -4.52
C ALA A 31 -5.42 17.29 -4.21
N LEU A 32 -6.69 16.88 -4.07
CA LEU A 32 -7.04 15.46 -3.90
C LEU A 32 -6.67 14.64 -5.13
N VAL A 33 -6.88 15.16 -6.35
CA VAL A 33 -6.48 14.48 -7.58
C VAL A 33 -4.97 14.25 -7.62
N GLU A 34 -4.16 15.28 -7.34
CA GLU A 34 -2.70 15.15 -7.30
C GLU A 34 -2.22 14.18 -6.22
N LEU A 35 -2.87 14.22 -5.04
CA LEU A 35 -2.58 13.30 -3.95
C LEU A 35 -2.93 11.85 -4.31
N CYS A 36 -4.04 11.61 -5.02
CA CYS A 36 -4.42 10.29 -5.52
C CYS A 36 -3.39 9.77 -6.54
N ASP A 37 -2.87 10.62 -7.41
CA ASP A 37 -1.84 10.25 -8.38
C ASP A 37 -0.50 9.94 -7.70
N TRP A 38 -0.16 10.68 -6.65
CA TRP A 38 0.98 10.35 -5.79
C TRP A 38 0.79 9.01 -5.09
N CYS A 39 -0.40 8.76 -4.52
CA CYS A 39 -0.70 7.49 -3.86
C CYS A 39 -0.62 6.31 -4.85
N SER A 40 -1.14 6.48 -6.06
CA SER A 40 -1.06 5.47 -7.13
C SER A 40 0.39 5.10 -7.46
N ARG A 41 1.28 6.09 -7.65
CA ARG A 41 2.71 5.85 -7.89
C ARG A 41 3.37 5.11 -6.72
N SER A 42 3.02 5.46 -5.50
CA SER A 42 3.52 4.81 -4.28
C SER A 42 3.04 3.35 -4.16
N ILE A 43 1.78 3.07 -4.48
CA ILE A 43 1.23 1.70 -4.51
C ILE A 43 1.88 0.87 -5.61
N HIS A 44 2.08 1.46 -6.80
CA HIS A 44 2.78 0.79 -7.89
C HIS A 44 4.22 0.42 -7.50
N TYR A 45 4.92 1.32 -6.81
CA TYR A 45 6.23 1.05 -6.23
C TYR A 45 6.20 -0.15 -5.27
N LEU A 46 5.21 -0.21 -4.37
CA LEU A 46 5.03 -1.33 -3.44
C LEU A 46 4.81 -2.66 -4.19
N ALA A 47 4.02 -2.64 -5.26
CA ALA A 47 3.66 -3.83 -6.02
C ALA A 47 4.79 -4.37 -6.92
N THR A 48 5.79 -3.54 -7.24
CA THR A 48 6.80 -3.88 -8.28
C THR A 48 8.23 -3.86 -7.76
N GLU A 49 8.69 -2.74 -7.21
CA GLU A 49 10.10 -2.51 -6.84
C GLU A 49 10.38 -2.88 -5.38
N ALA A 50 9.42 -2.69 -4.46
CA ALA A 50 9.67 -2.80 -3.02
C ALA A 50 10.20 -4.18 -2.58
N HIS A 51 9.80 -5.25 -3.27
CA HIS A 51 10.28 -6.61 -3.00
C HIS A 51 11.79 -6.77 -3.10
N GLN A 52 12.43 -6.12 -4.08
CA GLN A 52 13.88 -6.23 -4.30
C GLN A 52 14.69 -5.73 -3.11
N HIS A 53 14.13 -4.76 -2.40
CA HIS A 53 14.75 -4.16 -1.23
C HIS A 53 14.31 -4.81 0.08
N ALA A 54 13.13 -5.43 0.10
CA ALA A 54 12.65 -6.19 1.24
C ALA A 54 13.41 -7.51 1.44
N GLU A 55 13.96 -8.09 0.37
CA GLU A 55 14.72 -9.34 0.43
C GLU A 55 15.83 -9.31 1.49
N TYR A 56 15.94 -10.40 2.25
CA TYR A 56 16.99 -10.55 3.25
C TYR A 56 18.35 -10.67 2.56
N LYS A 57 19.17 -9.63 2.69
CA LYS A 57 20.56 -9.64 2.23
C LYS A 57 21.41 -10.36 3.27
N GLY A 58 21.91 -11.56 2.95
CA GLY A 58 22.86 -12.27 3.79
C GLY A 58 24.19 -11.53 3.94
N GLU A 59 25.01 -11.93 4.91
CA GLU A 59 26.31 -11.33 5.25
C GLU A 59 27.29 -11.25 4.04
N GLY A 60 27.08 -12.04 2.98
CA GLY A 60 27.91 -12.06 1.78
C GLY A 60 27.45 -11.20 0.58
N ALA A 61 26.29 -10.53 0.65
CA ALA A 61 25.73 -9.78 -0.49
C ALA A 61 26.24 -8.32 -0.62
N ALA A 62 27.08 -7.86 0.32
CA ALA A 62 27.49 -6.46 0.42
C ALA A 62 28.59 -6.01 -0.59
N LEU A 63 29.04 -6.89 -1.49
CA LEU A 63 30.29 -6.72 -2.23
C LEU A 63 30.22 -5.83 -3.49
N ALA A 64 29.06 -5.26 -3.85
CA ALA A 64 28.89 -4.55 -5.12
C ALA A 64 28.95 -3.00 -5.04
N CYS A 65 28.93 -2.41 -3.85
CA CYS A 65 28.76 -0.96 -3.67
C CYS A 65 29.64 -0.41 -2.54
N PRO A 66 30.24 0.80 -2.68
CA PRO A 66 30.95 1.44 -1.58
C PRO A 66 30.05 1.58 -0.35
N ALA A 67 30.58 1.28 0.85
CA ALA A 67 29.81 1.23 2.09
C ALA A 67 28.95 2.50 2.36
N PRO A 68 29.46 3.74 2.21
CA PRO A 68 28.64 4.93 2.46
C PRO A 68 27.47 5.10 1.48
N LEU A 69 27.65 4.68 0.22
CA LEU A 69 26.60 4.77 -0.80
C LEU A 69 25.55 3.67 -0.60
N ALA A 70 25.97 2.49 -0.14
CA ALA A 70 25.07 1.39 0.20
C ALA A 70 24.16 1.77 1.37
N GLU A 71 24.73 2.30 2.47
CA GLU A 71 23.97 2.79 3.62
C GLU A 71 22.98 3.88 3.24
N LEU A 72 23.40 4.84 2.41
CA LEU A 72 22.51 5.91 1.94
C LEU A 72 21.33 5.37 1.12
N ARG A 73 21.56 4.35 0.29
CA ARG A 73 20.51 3.68 -0.49
C ARG A 73 19.53 2.93 0.39
N GLU A 74 20.01 2.26 1.44
CA GLU A 74 19.15 1.56 2.40
C GLU A 74 18.27 2.55 3.17
N ARG A 75 18.84 3.65 3.68
CA ARG A 75 18.05 4.71 4.32
C ARG A 75 17.04 5.34 3.36
N ALA A 76 17.42 5.57 2.11
CA ALA A 76 16.49 6.10 1.11
C ALA A 76 15.35 5.13 0.82
N TRP A 77 15.63 3.83 0.80
CA TRP A 77 14.62 2.80 0.67
C TRP A 77 13.66 2.79 1.86
N GLU A 78 14.17 2.74 3.10
CA GLU A 78 13.33 2.74 4.31
C GLU A 78 12.35 3.92 4.33
N VAL A 79 12.85 5.10 3.98
CA VAL A 79 12.04 6.32 3.89
C VAL A 79 10.98 6.22 2.78
N ARG A 80 11.36 5.75 1.58
CA ARG A 80 10.41 5.58 0.46
C ARG A 80 9.35 4.53 0.80
N PHE A 81 9.75 3.45 1.47
CA PHE A 81 8.86 2.37 1.90
C PHE A 81 7.85 2.86 2.92
N GLY A 82 8.30 3.58 3.96
CA GLY A 82 7.41 4.20 4.94
C GLY A 82 6.44 5.21 4.31
N GLY A 83 6.93 6.07 3.41
CA GLY A 83 6.07 7.00 2.67
C GLY A 83 5.01 6.29 1.82
N ALA A 84 5.36 5.16 1.19
CA ALA A 84 4.40 4.38 0.42
C ALA A 84 3.38 3.63 1.29
N GLN A 85 3.75 3.23 2.51
CA GLN A 85 2.80 2.72 3.50
C GLN A 85 1.79 3.81 3.92
N CYS A 86 2.26 5.06 4.12
CA CYS A 86 1.37 6.19 4.38
C CYS A 86 0.40 6.41 3.21
N ALA A 87 0.87 6.24 1.97
CA ALA A 87 0.05 6.38 0.78
C ALA A 87 -1.13 5.39 0.73
N LEU A 88 -0.94 4.14 1.17
CA LEU A 88 -2.03 3.17 1.29
C LEU A 88 -3.10 3.64 2.28
N ALA A 89 -2.68 4.13 3.45
CA ALA A 89 -3.58 4.64 4.47
C ALA A 89 -4.32 5.91 4.00
N ILE A 90 -3.61 6.87 3.42
CA ILE A 90 -4.20 8.10 2.84
C ILE A 90 -5.25 7.75 1.80
N LEU A 91 -4.94 6.86 0.85
CA LEU A 91 -5.90 6.50 -0.21
C LEU A 91 -7.10 5.74 0.36
N ARG A 92 -6.92 4.92 1.40
CA ARG A 92 -8.04 4.32 2.14
C ARG A 92 -8.92 5.41 2.78
N TYR A 93 -8.34 6.37 3.48
CA TYR A 93 -9.11 7.45 4.13
C TYR A 93 -9.90 8.30 3.13
N ILE A 94 -9.31 8.59 1.96
CA ILE A 94 -10.03 9.28 0.88
C ILE A 94 -11.22 8.43 0.39
N THR A 95 -11.01 7.13 0.21
CA THR A 95 -12.03 6.23 -0.35
C THR A 95 -13.07 5.73 0.66
N ASP A 96 -12.84 5.83 1.97
CA ASP A 96 -13.86 5.55 3.01
C ASP A 96 -15.12 6.40 2.83
N HIS A 97 -15.00 7.51 2.13
CA HIS A 97 -16.08 8.43 1.81
C HIS A 97 -16.34 8.51 0.31
N ALA A 98 -16.07 7.42 -0.43
CA ALA A 98 -16.30 7.32 -1.88
C ALA A 98 -17.63 7.92 -2.38
N PRO A 99 -18.78 7.75 -1.69
CA PRO A 99 -20.06 8.35 -2.13
C PRO A 99 -20.07 9.89 -2.16
N LYS A 100 -19.17 10.54 -1.41
CA LYS A 100 -19.06 12.00 -1.30
C LYS A 100 -17.91 12.57 -2.13
N LEU A 101 -17.04 11.71 -2.67
CA LEU A 101 -15.97 12.15 -3.53
C LEU A 101 -16.55 12.75 -4.80
N SER A 102 -15.87 13.77 -5.31
CA SER A 102 -16.21 14.31 -6.61
C SER A 102 -16.03 13.25 -7.69
N LEU A 103 -16.73 13.46 -8.80
CA LEU A 103 -16.67 12.55 -9.94
C LEU A 103 -15.25 12.46 -10.53
N SER A 104 -14.49 13.55 -10.51
CA SER A 104 -13.15 13.59 -11.08
C SER A 104 -12.15 12.79 -10.24
N VAL A 105 -12.22 12.92 -8.91
CA VAL A 105 -11.37 12.17 -7.97
C VAL A 105 -11.67 10.68 -8.09
N LEU A 106 -12.95 10.30 -8.11
CA LEU A 106 -13.33 8.90 -8.21
C LEU A 106 -12.91 8.28 -9.55
N ALA A 107 -13.11 8.99 -10.66
CA ALA A 107 -12.65 8.55 -11.98
C ALA A 107 -11.12 8.44 -12.04
N ARG A 108 -10.40 9.36 -11.37
CA ARG A 108 -8.94 9.30 -11.29
C ARG A 108 -8.47 8.04 -10.56
N ILE A 109 -9.05 7.73 -9.40
CA ILE A 109 -8.70 6.56 -8.58
C ILE A 109 -9.02 5.26 -9.34
N VAL A 110 -10.24 5.13 -9.86
CA VAL A 110 -10.74 3.86 -10.40
C VAL A 110 -10.32 3.63 -11.85
N SER A 111 -10.47 4.64 -12.71
CA SER A 111 -10.31 4.47 -14.15
C SER A 111 -8.89 4.82 -14.60
N THR A 112 -8.35 5.97 -14.18
CA THR A 112 -7.02 6.43 -14.65
C THR A 112 -5.88 5.71 -13.96
N ASN A 113 -5.93 5.60 -12.63
CA ASN A 113 -4.87 4.99 -11.82
C ASN A 113 -5.00 3.47 -11.70
N ASP A 114 -6.14 2.92 -12.12
CA ASP A 114 -6.49 1.50 -12.03
C ASP A 114 -6.18 0.88 -10.65
N THR A 115 -6.52 1.62 -9.60
CA THR A 115 -6.08 1.34 -8.23
C THR A 115 -6.44 -0.08 -7.79
N VAL A 116 -7.62 -0.58 -8.16
CA VAL A 116 -8.05 -1.93 -7.79
C VAL A 116 -7.07 -2.99 -8.33
N MET A 117 -6.63 -2.87 -9.58
CA MET A 117 -5.66 -3.80 -10.16
C MET A 117 -4.27 -3.65 -9.55
N ALA A 118 -3.88 -2.43 -9.18
CA ALA A 118 -2.60 -2.18 -8.51
C ALA A 118 -2.53 -2.80 -7.10
N LEU A 119 -3.67 -2.99 -6.42
CA LEU A 119 -3.74 -3.58 -5.09
C LEU A 119 -3.65 -5.11 -5.07
N LEU A 120 -4.13 -5.79 -6.12
CA LEU A 120 -4.19 -7.27 -6.12
C LEU A 120 -2.83 -7.94 -5.90
N PRO A 121 -1.71 -7.51 -6.54
CA PRO A 121 -0.40 -8.11 -6.31
C PRO A 121 0.06 -8.00 -4.85
N LEU A 122 -0.35 -6.96 -4.12
CA LEU A 122 0.03 -6.75 -2.73
C LEU A 122 -0.59 -7.79 -1.79
N LEU A 123 -1.76 -8.35 -2.13
CA LEU A 123 -2.37 -9.43 -1.37
C LEU A 123 -1.65 -10.77 -1.57
N ASP A 124 -1.13 -11.00 -2.78
CA ASP A 124 -0.46 -12.25 -3.12
C ASP A 124 0.99 -12.27 -2.63
N ARG A 125 1.67 -11.13 -2.77
CA ARG A 125 3.04 -10.92 -2.36
C ARG A 125 3.10 -9.56 -1.65
N PRO A 126 2.83 -9.51 -0.35
CA PRO A 126 2.97 -8.27 0.41
C PRO A 126 4.46 -7.92 0.60
N PRO A 127 4.91 -6.70 0.24
CA PRO A 127 6.32 -6.33 0.34
C PRO A 127 6.78 -6.08 1.79
N TRP A 128 5.86 -6.01 2.74
CA TRP A 128 6.11 -5.97 4.19
C TRP A 128 6.22 -7.37 4.83
N VAL A 129 6.28 -8.44 4.03
CA VAL A 129 6.53 -9.82 4.49
C VAL A 129 7.74 -10.38 3.76
N ARG A 130 8.66 -11.00 4.50
CA ARG A 130 9.84 -11.66 3.92
C ARG A 130 10.23 -12.93 4.66
N ARG A 131 11.22 -13.63 4.11
CA ARG A 131 11.95 -14.70 4.81
C ARG A 131 13.32 -14.16 5.23
N GLY A 132 13.55 -14.08 6.55
CA GLY A 132 14.79 -13.65 7.16
C GLY A 132 15.84 -14.75 7.26
N LYS A 133 16.80 -14.58 8.17
CA LYS A 133 17.90 -15.53 8.41
C LYS A 133 17.34 -16.93 8.74
N GLY A 134 17.88 -17.96 8.08
CA GLY A 134 17.43 -19.34 8.27
C GLY A 134 16.01 -19.64 7.78
N GLY A 135 15.39 -18.75 6.99
CA GLY A 135 14.05 -18.94 6.42
C GLY A 135 12.91 -18.60 7.37
N ALA A 136 13.19 -17.97 8.52
CA ALA A 136 12.18 -17.49 9.45
C ALA A 136 11.28 -16.43 8.79
N ALA A 137 9.98 -16.47 9.05
CA ALA A 137 9.06 -15.45 8.55
C ALA A 137 9.27 -14.14 9.32
N GLU A 138 9.46 -13.04 8.60
CA GLU A 138 9.59 -11.69 9.16
C GLU A 138 8.54 -10.76 8.56
N ARG A 139 8.09 -9.78 9.34
CA ARG A 139 7.16 -8.73 8.93
C ARG A 139 7.74 -7.36 9.25
N PHE A 140 7.47 -6.39 8.39
CA PHE A 140 7.86 -5.01 8.64
C PHE A 140 6.78 -4.30 9.45
N VAL A 141 7.06 -4.05 10.73
CA VAL A 141 6.13 -3.44 11.68
C VAL A 141 6.87 -2.37 12.48
N GLY A 142 6.28 -1.18 12.60
CA GLY A 142 6.87 -0.08 13.38
C GLY A 142 8.22 0.40 12.85
N GLY A 143 8.45 0.35 11.53
CA GLY A 143 9.71 0.78 10.92
C GLY A 143 10.85 -0.25 10.98
N ALA A 144 10.59 -1.47 11.48
CA ALA A 144 11.61 -2.50 11.57
C ALA A 144 11.09 -3.88 11.14
N TRP A 145 12.00 -4.73 10.66
CA TRP A 145 11.70 -6.15 10.41
C TRP A 145 11.70 -6.91 11.73
N GLN A 146 10.59 -7.60 11.99
CA GLN A 146 10.36 -8.36 13.21
C GLN A 146 10.04 -9.82 12.87
N ALA A 147 10.63 -10.76 13.61
CA ALA A 147 10.35 -12.18 13.45
C ALA A 147 8.91 -12.49 13.86
N VAL A 148 8.23 -13.33 13.08
CA VAL A 148 6.83 -13.71 13.32
C VAL A 148 6.80 -15.10 13.93
N GLU A 149 6.23 -15.19 15.13
CA GLU A 149 6.02 -16.47 15.78
C GLU A 149 5.08 -17.36 14.95
N PRO A 150 5.25 -18.70 14.98
CA PRO A 150 4.43 -19.62 14.17
C PRO A 150 2.92 -19.43 14.35
N ARG A 151 2.49 -19.12 15.58
CA ARG A 151 1.08 -18.90 15.92
C ARG A 151 0.50 -17.61 15.35
N GLU A 152 1.30 -16.60 15.03
CA GLU A 152 0.82 -15.30 14.55
C GLU A 152 0.91 -15.16 13.01
N ARG A 153 1.42 -16.18 12.32
CA ARG A 153 1.60 -16.16 10.86
C ARG A 153 0.31 -15.96 10.07
N HIS A 154 -0.84 -16.26 10.65
CA HIS A 154 -2.15 -16.07 10.04
C HIS A 154 -2.76 -14.68 10.34
N ARG A 155 -2.18 -13.90 11.26
CA ARG A 155 -2.67 -12.56 11.56
C ARG A 155 -2.35 -11.60 10.42
N LEU A 156 -3.28 -10.75 10.03
CA LEU A 156 -3.04 -9.67 9.10
C LEU A 156 -2.16 -8.59 9.75
N THR A 157 -1.32 -7.97 8.95
CA THR A 157 -0.65 -6.72 9.33
C THR A 157 -1.59 -5.55 9.14
N GLN A 158 -1.26 -4.42 9.76
CA GLN A 158 -1.97 -3.15 9.52
C GLN A 158 -2.05 -2.83 8.02
N GLN A 159 -0.98 -3.09 7.26
CA GLN A 159 -0.92 -2.79 5.82
C GLN A 159 -1.82 -3.72 5.01
N ASP A 160 -1.90 -5.00 5.38
CA ASP A 160 -2.87 -5.91 4.76
C ASP A 160 -4.30 -5.40 4.98
N GLY A 161 -4.60 -4.90 6.19
CA GLY A 161 -5.87 -4.26 6.51
C GLY A 161 -6.15 -3.04 5.63
N GLN A 162 -5.16 -2.16 5.39
CA GLN A 162 -5.33 -1.02 4.48
C GLN A 162 -5.69 -1.47 3.06
N VAL A 163 -5.03 -2.49 2.53
CA VAL A 163 -5.30 -3.02 1.19
C VAL A 163 -6.72 -3.60 1.10
N TRP A 164 -7.14 -4.40 2.10
CA TRP A 164 -8.46 -5.00 2.13
C TRP A 164 -9.59 -3.97 2.24
N LEU A 165 -9.46 -3.00 3.14
CA LEU A 165 -10.45 -1.95 3.32
C LEU A 165 -10.54 -1.04 2.09
N LEU A 166 -9.39 -0.70 1.48
CA LEU A 166 -9.37 0.09 0.25
C LEU A 166 -10.04 -0.66 -0.92
N LEU A 167 -9.78 -1.98 -1.06
CA LEU A 167 -10.50 -2.81 -2.04
C LEU A 167 -12.00 -2.85 -1.75
N HIS A 168 -12.39 -2.99 -0.48
CA HIS A 168 -13.79 -2.98 -0.07
C HIS A 168 -14.47 -1.67 -0.46
N ASN A 169 -13.87 -0.52 -0.12
CA ASN A 169 -14.42 0.80 -0.45
C ASN A 169 -14.71 0.96 -1.95
N LEU A 170 -13.76 0.54 -2.80
CA LEU A 170 -13.87 0.69 -4.25
C LEU A 170 -14.80 -0.35 -4.91
N LEU A 171 -14.89 -1.55 -4.35
CA LEU A 171 -15.72 -2.64 -4.91
C LEU A 171 -17.14 -2.65 -4.35
N ALA A 172 -17.38 -2.15 -3.14
CA ALA A 172 -18.70 -2.08 -2.54
C ALA A 172 -19.49 -0.87 -3.05
N ASP A 173 -18.83 0.25 -3.32
CA ASP A 173 -19.46 1.48 -3.77
C ASP A 173 -19.97 1.40 -5.23
N GLY A 174 -21.23 1.80 -5.43
CA GLY A 174 -21.88 1.73 -6.74
C GLY A 174 -21.31 2.73 -7.75
N ALA A 175 -20.93 3.92 -7.31
CA ALA A 175 -20.38 4.95 -8.19
C ALA A 175 -18.95 4.57 -8.64
N ALA A 176 -18.15 4.03 -7.73
CA ALA A 176 -16.82 3.50 -8.02
C ALA A 176 -16.92 2.36 -9.04
N ARG A 177 -17.79 1.37 -8.81
CA ARG A 177 -18.01 0.26 -9.75
C ARG A 177 -18.48 0.72 -11.12
N SER A 178 -19.38 1.70 -11.21
CA SER A 178 -19.88 2.19 -12.52
C SER A 178 -18.79 2.84 -13.39
N ARG A 179 -17.69 3.30 -12.77
CA ARG A 179 -16.53 3.90 -13.43
C ARG A 179 -15.48 2.86 -13.81
N MET A 180 -15.58 1.67 -13.22
CA MET A 180 -14.64 0.59 -13.42
C MET A 180 -14.95 -0.11 -14.75
N ASP A 181 -13.97 -0.14 -15.65
CA ASP A 181 -14.10 -0.93 -16.87
C ASP A 181 -13.94 -2.42 -16.53
N MET A 182 -15.04 -3.16 -16.51
CA MET A 182 -15.08 -4.57 -16.13
C MET A 182 -14.78 -5.46 -17.34
N SER A 183 -13.53 -5.44 -17.79
CA SER A 183 -13.03 -6.38 -18.80
C SER A 183 -12.99 -7.82 -18.27
N GLU A 184 -12.98 -8.80 -19.17
CA GLU A 184 -12.89 -10.22 -18.82
C GLU A 184 -11.65 -10.52 -17.96
N ALA A 185 -10.50 -9.96 -18.34
CA ALA A 185 -9.26 -10.09 -17.57
C ALA A 185 -9.37 -9.51 -16.15
N ARG A 186 -10.09 -8.39 -15.98
CA ARG A 186 -10.33 -7.78 -14.67
C ARG A 186 -11.25 -8.65 -13.82
N CYS A 187 -12.31 -9.18 -14.42
CA CYS A 187 -13.21 -10.14 -13.78
C CYS A 187 -12.44 -11.38 -13.29
N GLU A 188 -11.60 -11.97 -14.14
CA GLU A 188 -10.76 -13.12 -13.74
C GLU A 188 -9.81 -12.77 -12.59
N ALA A 189 -9.15 -11.61 -12.65
CA ALA A 189 -8.25 -11.16 -11.60
C ALA A 189 -8.98 -10.98 -10.26
N LEU A 190 -10.17 -10.37 -10.27
CA LEU A 190 -11.00 -10.20 -9.08
C LEU A 190 -11.53 -11.53 -8.54
N LEU A 191 -11.88 -12.47 -9.42
CA LEU A 191 -12.31 -13.81 -8.98
C LEU A 191 -11.21 -14.57 -8.25
N ARG A 192 -9.92 -14.28 -8.51
CA ARG A 192 -8.80 -14.85 -7.75
C ARG A 192 -8.79 -14.40 -6.29
N LEU A 193 -9.42 -13.28 -5.94
CA LEU A 193 -9.56 -12.85 -4.54
C LEU A 193 -10.27 -13.92 -3.70
N LYS A 194 -11.15 -14.75 -4.29
CA LYS A 194 -11.86 -15.85 -3.61
C LYS A 194 -10.94 -16.77 -2.82
N ARG A 195 -9.69 -16.96 -3.25
CA ARG A 195 -8.72 -17.82 -2.53
C ARG A 195 -8.28 -17.27 -1.18
N HIS A 196 -8.41 -15.95 -1.00
CA HIS A 196 -8.01 -15.26 0.22
C HIS A 196 -9.15 -15.20 1.24
N PHE A 197 -10.41 -15.28 0.79
CA PHE A 197 -11.57 -15.32 1.68
C PHE A 197 -11.64 -16.66 2.44
N ASN A 198 -11.21 -16.62 3.69
CA ASN A 198 -11.36 -17.69 4.66
C ASN A 198 -11.90 -17.10 5.97
N GLU A 199 -12.41 -17.95 6.87
CA GLU A 199 -12.99 -17.49 8.15
C GLU A 199 -11.99 -16.62 8.95
N LEU A 200 -10.71 -16.98 8.94
CA LEU A 200 -9.65 -16.22 9.60
C LEU A 200 -9.48 -14.81 9.02
N LEU A 201 -9.62 -14.62 7.71
CA LEU A 201 -9.58 -13.30 7.08
C LEU A 201 -10.80 -12.48 7.52
N LEU A 202 -11.99 -13.08 7.45
CA LEU A 202 -13.26 -12.43 7.75
C LEU A 202 -13.36 -12.02 9.23
N ASP A 203 -12.76 -12.79 10.14
CA ASP A 203 -12.70 -12.44 11.56
C ASP A 203 -11.77 -11.25 11.86
N GLN A 204 -10.90 -10.87 10.91
CA GLN A 204 -9.84 -9.88 11.10
C GLN A 204 -10.03 -8.55 10.36
N VAL A 205 -10.96 -8.48 9.41
CA VAL A 205 -11.23 -7.30 8.57
C VAL A 205 -12.62 -6.76 8.86
#